data_AF-A0A524NKP6-F1
#
_entry.id   AF-A0A524NKP6-F1
#
_cell.length_a   1.000
_cell.length_b   1.000
_cell.length_c   1.000
_cell.angle_alpha   90.00
_cell.angle_beta   90.00
_cell.angle_gamma   90.00
#
_symmetry.space_group_name_H-M   'P 1'
#
loop_
_entity.id
_entity.type
_entity.pdbx_description
1 polymer ?
#
loop_
_entity_poly.entity_id
_entity_poly.type
_entity_poly.pdbx_seq_one_letter_code
_entity_poly.pdbx_strand_id
1 'polypeptide(L)'
;MKLDNELALTADVSIEADTRQPRVNYQLETAREAQERGQFAYVLTIRAPGAEPFERLVTVTVRKEDGGWSVTNYTEGDRTIAP
;
A
#
# COMPACT_ATOMS: atom_id res chain seq x y z
N MET A 1 21.10 0.96 12.19
CA MET A 1 20.73 -0.43 11.86
C MET A 1 19.32 -0.65 12.39
N LYS A 2 18.32 -0.64 11.50
CA LYS A 2 16.90 -0.54 11.88
C LYS A 2 16.02 -1.44 10.99
N LEU A 3 16.53 -2.61 10.62
CA LEU A 3 15.84 -3.56 9.75
C LEU A 3 15.83 -5.01 10.25
N ASP A 4 16.42 -5.29 11.43
CA ASP A 4 16.62 -6.68 11.88
C ASP A 4 15.61 -7.15 12.96
N ASN A 5 14.64 -6.31 13.35
CA ASN A 5 13.71 -6.63 14.45
C ASN A 5 12.28 -6.98 14.03
N GLU A 6 11.97 -7.06 12.73
CA GLU A 6 10.60 -7.35 12.26
C GLU A 6 10.40 -8.83 11.84
N LEU A 7 11.48 -9.60 11.67
CA LEU A 7 11.44 -10.98 11.17
C LEU A 7 11.32 -12.07 12.25
N ALA A 8 11.40 -11.74 13.54
CA ALA A 8 11.44 -12.74 14.62
C ALA A 8 10.05 -13.20 15.13
N LEU A 9 8.94 -12.61 14.67
CA LEU A 9 7.61 -12.86 15.24
C LEU A 9 6.68 -13.75 14.39
N THR A 10 7.15 -14.30 13.27
CA THR A 10 6.30 -15.03 12.31
C THR A 10 6.76 -16.45 11.99
N ALA A 11 7.80 -16.97 12.66
CA ALA A 11 8.19 -18.36 12.51
C ALA A 11 7.37 -19.27 13.45
N ASP A 12 6.64 -20.21 12.85
CA ASP A 12 5.94 -21.35 13.47
C ASP A 12 4.59 -21.12 14.18
N VAL A 13 3.68 -20.37 13.55
CA VAL A 13 2.24 -20.54 13.85
C VAL A 13 1.53 -21.11 12.64
N SER A 14 0.87 -22.26 12.79
CA SER A 14 -0.02 -22.83 11.80
C SER A 14 -1.27 -21.95 11.70
N ILE A 15 -1.34 -21.12 10.65
CA ILE A 15 -2.41 -20.14 10.41
C ILE A 15 -3.63 -20.87 9.82
N GLU A 16 -4.69 -21.02 10.62
CA GLU A 16 -5.99 -21.54 10.17
C GLU A 16 -6.58 -20.72 9.01
N ALA A 17 -7.43 -21.31 8.18
CA ALA A 17 -7.87 -20.70 6.92
C ALA A 17 -8.59 -19.34 7.06
N ASP A 18 -9.15 -19.06 8.24
CA ASP A 18 -9.83 -17.82 8.64
C ASP A 18 -8.89 -16.72 9.16
N THR A 19 -7.65 -17.09 9.53
CA THR A 19 -6.60 -16.17 9.99
C THR A 19 -5.63 -15.77 8.88
N ARG A 20 -5.87 -16.24 7.64
CA ARG A 20 -5.08 -15.83 6.47
C ARG A 20 -5.29 -14.34 6.21
N GLN A 21 -4.26 -13.56 6.50
CA GLN A 21 -4.27 -12.12 6.24
C GLN A 21 -4.44 -11.85 4.74
N PRO A 22 -5.22 -10.82 4.37
CA PRO A 22 -5.29 -10.39 2.98
C PRO A 22 -3.88 -9.99 2.51
N ARG A 23 -3.51 -10.44 1.31
CA ARG A 23 -2.26 -10.01 0.67
C ARG A 23 -2.52 -8.74 -0.11
N VAL A 24 -1.77 -7.69 0.18
CA VAL A 24 -1.81 -6.43 -0.57
C VAL A 24 -0.49 -6.24 -1.29
N ASN A 25 -0.54 -6.19 -2.61
CA ASN A 25 0.60 -5.76 -3.44
C ASN A 25 0.33 -4.35 -3.93
N TYR A 26 1.36 -3.54 -4.10
CA TYR A 26 1.23 -2.20 -4.64
C TYR A 26 2.21 -1.97 -5.78
N GLN A 27 1.77 -1.21 -6.78
CA GLN A 27 2.60 -0.77 -7.89
C GLN A 27 2.43 0.74 -8.07
N LEU A 28 3.54 1.47 -8.16
CA LEU A 28 3.52 2.90 -8.49
C LEU A 28 3.13 3.05 -9.97
N GLU A 29 2.04 3.77 -10.23
CA GLU A 29 1.53 4.04 -11.58
C GLU A 29 1.95 5.42 -12.08
N THR A 30 1.96 6.42 -11.20
CA THR A 30 2.40 7.77 -11.54
C THR A 30 3.06 8.44 -10.34
N ALA A 31 4.15 9.15 -10.59
CA ALA A 31 4.78 10.05 -9.63
C ALA A 31 4.90 11.45 -10.24
N ARG A 32 4.49 12.46 -9.48
CA ARG A 32 4.68 13.88 -9.79
C ARG A 32 5.32 14.53 -8.59
N GLU A 33 6.56 14.96 -8.75
CA GLU A 33 7.35 15.52 -7.66
C GLU A 33 7.72 16.97 -7.96
N ALA A 34 7.62 17.81 -6.93
CA ALA A 34 8.11 19.17 -6.87
C ALA A 34 8.91 19.34 -5.56
N GLN A 35 9.64 20.45 -5.41
CA GLN A 35 10.58 20.65 -4.29
C GLN A 35 9.93 20.47 -2.90
N GLU A 36 8.67 20.87 -2.75
CA GLU A 36 7.95 20.84 -1.46
C GLU A 36 6.65 20.05 -1.50
N ARG A 37 6.31 19.44 -2.64
CA ARG A 37 5.04 18.70 -2.82
C ARG A 37 5.26 17.50 -3.71
N GLY A 38 4.61 16.38 -3.37
CA GLY A 38 4.56 15.19 -4.21
C GLY A 38 3.13 14.71 -4.38
N GLN A 39 2.85 14.09 -5.52
CA GLN A 39 1.62 13.35 -5.76
C GLN A 39 1.98 12.01 -6.39
N PHE A 40 1.48 10.93 -5.77
CA PHE A 40 1.78 9.57 -6.18
C PHE A 40 0.47 8.82 -6.36
N ALA A 41 0.34 8.11 -7.48
CA ALA A 41 -0.75 7.19 -7.74
C ALA A 41 -0.24 5.76 -7.70
N TYR A 42 -0.88 4.92 -6.91
CA TYR A 42 -0.58 3.50 -6.75
C TYR A 42 -1.78 2.67 -7.14
N VAL A 43 -1.53 1.54 -7.81
CA VAL A 43 -2.52 0.46 -7.92
C VAL A 43 -2.24 -0.53 -6.80
N LEU A 44 -3.24 -0.79 -5.98
CA LEU A 44 -3.21 -1.84 -4.96
C LEU A 44 -3.96 -3.06 -5.51
N THR A 45 -3.31 -4.23 -5.54
CA THR A 45 -3.96 -5.50 -5.82
C THR A 45 -4.18 -6.23 -4.51
N ILE A 46 -5.44 -6.40 -4.11
CA ILE A 46 -5.84 -7.00 -2.84
C ILE A 46 -6.36 -8.41 -3.09
N ARG A 47 -5.80 -9.38 -2.37
CA ARG A 47 -6.17 -10.80 -2.44
C ARG A 47 -6.59 -11.26 -1.05
N ALA A 48 -7.89 -11.28 -0.80
CA ALA A 48 -8.47 -11.85 0.42
C ALA A 48 -8.78 -13.34 0.23
N PRO A 49 -8.57 -14.19 1.25
CA PRO A 49 -8.95 -15.60 1.16
C PRO A 49 -10.46 -15.76 0.89
N GLY A 50 -10.81 -16.60 -0.07
CA GLY A 50 -12.22 -16.87 -0.40
C GLY A 50 -12.94 -15.76 -1.17
N ALA A 51 -12.22 -14.73 -1.62
CA ALA A 51 -12.77 -13.68 -2.47
C ALA A 51 -11.94 -13.53 -3.75
N GLU A 52 -12.58 -13.07 -4.82
CA GLU A 52 -11.88 -12.69 -6.04
C GLU A 52 -10.93 -11.51 -5.78
N PRO A 53 -9.72 -11.51 -6.38
CA PRO A 53 -8.83 -10.37 -6.31
C PRO A 53 -9.50 -9.10 -6.87
N PHE A 54 -9.23 -7.97 -6.24
CA PHE A 54 -9.69 -6.68 -6.74
C PHE A 54 -8.59 -5.62 -6.65
N GLU A 55 -8.73 -4.58 -7.47
CA GLU A 55 -7.79 -3.47 -7.52
C GLU A 55 -8.40 -2.16 -7.01
N ARG A 56 -7.53 -1.36 -6.38
CA ARG A 56 -7.83 0.00 -5.96
C ARG A 56 -6.79 0.95 -6.54
N LEU A 57 -7.24 2.08 -7.08
CA LEU A 57 -6.36 3.19 -7.39
C LEU A 57 -6.31 4.11 -6.16
N VAL A 58 -5.12 4.29 -5.61
CA VAL A 58 -4.85 5.16 -4.47
C VAL A 58 -4.02 6.33 -4.93
N THR A 59 -4.43 7.55 -4.59
CA THR A 59 -3.64 8.76 -4.79
C THR A 59 -3.26 9.37 -3.46
N VAL A 60 -1.96 9.54 -3.23
CA VAL A 60 -1.38 10.16 -2.05
C VAL A 60 -0.77 11.49 -2.46
N THR A 61 -1.14 12.57 -1.78
CA THR A 61 -0.46 13.86 -1.89
C THR A 61 0.35 14.09 -0.63
N VAL A 62 1.63 14.37 -0.79
CA VAL A 62 2.54 14.71 0.30
C VAL A 62 3.03 16.14 0.18
N ARG A 63 3.35 16.75 1.32
CA ARG A 63 4.00 18.05 1.39
C ARG A 63 5.21 17.97 2.31
N LYS A 64 6.25 18.74 1.99
CA LYS A 64 7.42 18.88 2.85
C LYS A 64 7.16 20.00 3.86
N GLU A 65 7.19 19.67 5.14
CA GLU A 65 7.03 20.62 6.25
C GLU A 65 8.07 20.29 7.32
N ASP A 66 8.74 21.31 7.86
CA ASP A 66 9.72 21.20 8.96
C ASP A 66 10.72 20.03 8.85
N GLY A 67 11.32 19.88 7.67
CA GLY A 67 12.37 18.88 7.41
C GLY A 67 11.87 17.45 7.16
N GLY A 68 10.55 17.22 7.17
CA GLY A 68 9.93 15.93 6.88
C GLY A 68 8.87 16.00 5.77
N TRP A 69 8.42 14.83 5.32
CA TRP A 69 7.25 14.72 4.45
C TRP A 69 6.03 14.32 5.27
N SER A 70 4.92 15.02 5.07
CA SER A 70 3.61 14.71 5.64
C SER A 70 2.62 14.37 4.52
N VAL A 71 1.69 13.44 4.77
CA VAL A 71 0.56 13.21 3.87
C VAL A 71 -0.45 14.31 4.10
N THR A 72 -0.82 15.02 3.04
CA THR A 72 -1.78 16.14 3.07
C THR A 72 -3.12 15.77 2.45
N ASN A 73 -3.15 14.77 1.57
CA ASN A 73 -4.38 14.24 1.01
C ASN A 73 -4.24 12.76 0.66
N TYR A 74 -5.32 12.01 0.85
CA TYR A 74 -5.45 10.60 0.47
C TYR A 74 -6.81 10.40 -0.20
N THR A 75 -6.82 9.81 -1.39
CA THR A 75 -8.06 9.40 -2.06
C THR A 75 -7.89 8.00 -2.61
N GLU A 76 -8.93 7.18 -2.48
CA GLU A 76 -8.99 5.85 -3.07
C GLU A 76 -10.23 5.69 -3.93
N GLY A 77 -10.14 4.82 -4.93
CA GLY A 77 -11.25 4.47 -5.79
C GLY A 77 -11.06 3.09 -6.41
N ASP A 78 -12.17 2.55 -6.90
CA ASP A 78 -12.20 1.27 -7.59
C ASP A 78 -11.41 1.36 -8.89
N ARG A 79 -10.59 0.34 -9.16
CA ARG A 79 -9.94 0.17 -10.46
C ARG A 79 -10.44 -1.12 -11.08
N THR A 80 -11.02 -1.00 -12.28
CA THR A 80 -11.41 -2.17 -13.05
C THR A 80 -10.16 -2.87 -13.58
N ILE A 81 -10.02 -4.15 -13.26
CA ILE A 81 -9.00 -5.02 -13.86
C ILE A 81 -9.37 -5.18 -15.33
N ALA A 82 -8.49 -4.76 -16.24
CA ALA A 82 -8.67 -5.05 -17.65
C ALA A 82 -8.60 -6.58 -17.86
N PRO A 83 -9.51 -7.18 -18.65
CA PRO A 83 -9.60 -8.62 -18.83
C PRO A 83 -8.34 -9.24 -19.48
#